data_AF-A0A7V9GB34-F1
#
_entry.id   AF-A0A7V9GB34-F1
#
_cell.length_a   1.000
_cell.length_b   1.000
_cell.length_c   1.000
_cell.angle_alpha   90.00
_cell.angle_beta   90.00
_cell.angle_gamma   90.00
#
_symmetry.space_group_name_H-M   'P 1'
#
loop_
_entity.id
_entity.type
_entity.pdbx_description
1 polymer ?
#
loop_
_entity_poly.entity_id
_entity_poly.type
_entity_poly.pdbx_seq_one_letter_code
_entity_poly.pdbx_strand_id
1 'polypeptide(L)'
;MSWLYSLIFAGLMFSTESTLPVQTNYGYTESNLRKVIKLDETERFEQTYPLNASGRVSVSNINGSITIETWDNPQVKLEAVKIADSKERLSEVEIKIDARQDSFSVETDYDNMRRSRNGDKNRNDGKLQVEFHLIVPRGAILDEIETVNGSVSISNTENLTKASAVNGEVKATNLRGTANLSTVNGTVEADFDQLQAGSRISLNTVNGTVNLTIPSDANATVKADTLNGNINNDFGLPVRKGQYVGRNLYGRIGSGDVQIRLNSVNGALSVRRKNDGKNPNTATNLLSAKNKDDDWDDETSVNSVKIDKDVAKAVKEAQKEIVKIQPEIDKITADVIKQSAAIINSKEIQAAIKEAQIRQQEVMAQMSNANWSPKIEKKSESFAVKGVPQITIEAKNSAVSVRGWDKSEVQYFVTRISQMPNQMPLEFKVDHTDSTVNINVINNDAAQFNEPNRVRVEVFVPKKSNLKIVASGEIRLEGVSGEIELIGADGALNVRDADGKLRLTATDGRIRVIGFMGEVYAQTKDGDMSLEGDFQKLFAHTEEGTIILTLPENTNANLATNKDIISEGLPLTKEKENNWRIGRGGVVYQLQTTDGQMFVRNASIMKAN
;
A
#
# COMPACT_ATOMS: atom_id res chain seq x y z
N MET A 1 59.43 -34.30 1.40
CA MET A 1 59.32 -35.71 0.98
C MET A 1 58.34 -35.79 -0.18
N SER A 2 58.57 -36.62 -1.20
CA SER A 2 59.58 -36.37 -2.25
C SER A 2 59.21 -37.15 -3.50
N TRP A 3 59.12 -36.49 -4.65
CA TRP A 3 59.91 -36.78 -5.86
C TRP A 3 59.66 -35.67 -6.90
N LEU A 4 60.59 -35.55 -7.85
CA LEU A 4 60.70 -34.46 -8.83
C LEU A 4 60.53 -35.04 -10.24
N TYR A 5 60.12 -34.26 -11.24
CA TYR A 5 60.84 -34.00 -12.51
C TYR A 5 60.00 -33.30 -13.58
N SER A 6 60.66 -32.88 -14.66
CA SER A 6 60.19 -31.89 -15.64
C SER A 6 59.72 -32.49 -16.97
N LEU A 7 58.76 -31.79 -17.59
CA LEU A 7 58.70 -31.37 -19.00
C LEU A 7 59.04 -32.35 -20.16
N ILE A 8 58.08 -32.41 -21.10
CA ILE A 8 58.25 -32.44 -22.58
C ILE A 8 58.86 -33.71 -23.21
N PHE A 9 58.06 -34.38 -24.04
CA PHE A 9 58.39 -34.57 -25.46
C PHE A 9 57.12 -34.72 -26.31
N ALA A 10 57.20 -34.44 -27.61
CA ALA A 10 56.08 -34.52 -28.57
C ALA A 10 56.46 -35.33 -29.81
N GLY A 11 55.47 -35.95 -30.47
CA GLY A 11 55.65 -36.69 -31.72
C GLY A 11 54.32 -36.95 -32.44
N LEU A 12 54.21 -36.52 -33.69
CA LEU A 12 53.02 -36.72 -34.54
C LEU A 12 53.16 -37.96 -35.44
N MET A 13 52.02 -38.47 -35.91
CA MET A 13 51.87 -39.18 -37.18
C MET A 13 50.56 -38.79 -37.89
N PHE A 14 50.48 -39.10 -39.19
CA PHE A 14 49.49 -38.61 -40.19
C PHE A 14 48.21 -39.52 -40.25
N SER A 15 47.18 -39.38 -41.11
CA SER A 15 47.05 -38.76 -42.45
C SER A 15 45.58 -38.59 -42.96
N THR A 16 45.30 -37.54 -43.77
CA THR A 16 44.42 -37.47 -45.00
C THR A 16 42.94 -37.96 -44.99
N GLU A 17 41.96 -37.48 -45.79
CA GLU A 17 41.86 -36.45 -46.86
C GLU A 17 40.41 -35.88 -47.02
N SER A 18 40.08 -35.18 -48.13
CA SER A 18 38.93 -34.24 -48.28
C SER A 18 37.97 -34.47 -49.47
N THR A 19 36.78 -33.81 -49.49
CA THR A 19 36.00 -33.46 -50.73
C THR A 19 34.84 -32.45 -50.51
N LEU A 20 34.42 -31.73 -51.58
CA LEU A 20 33.42 -30.63 -51.69
C LEU A 20 32.89 -30.53 -53.15
N PRO A 21 31.91 -29.65 -53.60
CA PRO A 21 31.23 -28.49 -52.98
C PRO A 21 29.67 -28.63 -52.94
N VAL A 22 28.69 -27.77 -53.34
CA VAL A 22 28.54 -26.66 -54.35
C VAL A 22 27.85 -25.38 -53.76
N GLN A 23 26.79 -24.80 -54.38
CA GLN A 23 26.14 -23.47 -54.15
C GLN A 23 24.65 -23.50 -54.63
N THR A 24 23.69 -22.58 -54.35
CA THR A 24 23.67 -21.12 -54.67
C THR A 24 22.59 -20.26 -53.95
N ASN A 25 22.95 -18.99 -53.66
CA ASN A 25 22.20 -17.71 -53.64
C ASN A 25 20.73 -17.59 -53.15
N TYR A 26 20.47 -16.70 -52.17
CA TYR A 26 20.01 -15.30 -52.39
C TYR A 26 19.66 -14.54 -51.07
N GLY A 27 19.90 -13.23 -51.01
CA GLY A 27 19.10 -12.27 -50.21
C GLY A 27 19.65 -11.80 -48.84
N TYR A 28 19.72 -10.47 -48.65
CA TYR A 28 19.78 -9.79 -47.35
C TYR A 28 18.37 -9.83 -46.67
N THR A 29 18.15 -9.60 -45.36
CA THR A 29 18.88 -8.70 -44.45
C THR A 29 18.70 -9.14 -42.98
N GLU A 30 19.79 -9.24 -42.20
CA GLU A 30 19.69 -9.23 -40.74
C GLU A 30 19.79 -7.81 -40.19
N SER A 31 18.66 -7.22 -39.78
CA SER A 31 18.63 -5.99 -38.97
C SER A 31 18.95 -6.31 -37.50
N ASN A 32 20.14 -6.87 -37.27
CA ASN A 32 20.61 -7.32 -35.97
C ASN A 32 20.90 -6.11 -35.04
N LEU A 33 19.84 -5.59 -34.42
CA LEU A 33 19.88 -4.54 -33.40
C LEU A 33 20.74 -5.00 -32.23
N ARG A 34 22.01 -4.57 -32.22
CA ARG A 34 22.88 -4.68 -31.05
C ARG A 34 22.25 -3.88 -29.91
N LYS A 35 21.46 -4.55 -29.06
CA LYS A 35 20.96 -4.01 -27.80
C LYS A 35 22.18 -3.70 -26.93
N VAL A 36 22.61 -2.43 -26.93
CA VAL A 36 23.75 -1.97 -26.15
C VAL A 36 23.41 -2.21 -24.70
N ILE A 37 24.13 -3.12 -24.06
CA ILE A 37 24.07 -3.31 -22.61
C ILE A 37 24.78 -2.10 -22.00
N LYS A 38 24.00 -1.04 -21.75
CA LYS A 38 24.42 0.11 -20.96
C LYS A 38 24.66 -0.42 -19.54
N LEU A 39 25.92 -0.52 -19.13
CA LEU A 39 26.28 -0.96 -17.79
C LEU A 39 25.94 0.16 -16.80
N ASP A 40 25.34 -0.19 -15.65
CA ASP A 40 25.06 0.77 -14.59
C ASP A 40 26.37 1.43 -14.11
N GLU A 41 26.39 2.75 -14.07
CA GLU A 41 27.50 3.52 -13.51
C GLU A 41 27.36 3.57 -11.99
N THR A 42 28.46 3.28 -11.27
CA THR A 42 28.45 3.12 -9.82
C THR A 42 29.54 3.96 -9.15
N GLU A 43 29.15 4.77 -8.15
CA GLU A 43 30.05 5.57 -7.33
C GLU A 43 29.98 5.07 -5.88
N ARG A 44 31.08 4.53 -5.34
CA ARG A 44 31.18 4.09 -3.94
C ARG A 44 32.03 5.07 -3.13
N PHE A 45 31.48 5.50 -2.00
CA PHE A 45 32.10 6.34 -1.00
C PHE A 45 32.14 5.59 0.35
N GLU A 46 33.25 5.70 1.08
CA GLU A 46 33.44 5.07 2.39
C GLU A 46 34.23 6.00 3.30
N GLN A 47 33.63 6.42 4.42
CA GLN A 47 34.28 7.30 5.40
C GLN A 47 33.81 6.99 6.82
N THR A 48 34.70 7.22 7.80
CA THR A 48 34.39 7.08 9.24
C THR A 48 34.37 8.46 9.91
N TYR A 49 33.43 8.65 10.83
CA TYR A 49 33.17 9.89 11.54
C TYR A 49 33.09 9.66 13.06
N PRO A 50 33.49 10.63 13.91
CA PRO A 50 33.36 10.50 15.35
C PRO A 50 31.89 10.63 15.79
N LEU A 51 31.41 9.72 16.65
CA LEU A 51 30.09 9.83 17.28
C LEU A 51 30.13 9.20 18.69
N ASN A 52 29.70 9.95 19.69
CA ASN A 52 29.57 9.50 21.07
C ASN A 52 28.65 8.28 21.15
N ALA A 53 28.86 7.41 22.15
CA ALA A 53 28.15 6.13 22.26
C ALA A 53 26.62 6.24 22.39
N SER A 54 26.09 7.43 22.72
CA SER A 54 24.67 7.78 22.78
C SER A 54 24.29 8.93 21.83
N GLY A 55 25.11 9.20 20.82
CA GLY A 55 24.87 10.25 19.84
C GLY A 55 23.64 9.95 18.95
N ARG A 56 23.06 11.00 18.37
CA ARG A 56 21.92 10.87 17.45
C ARG A 56 22.38 10.52 16.04
N VAL A 57 21.60 9.68 15.36
CA VAL A 57 21.78 9.33 13.95
C VAL A 57 20.49 9.63 13.20
N SER A 58 20.62 10.40 12.12
CA SER A 58 19.58 10.67 11.13
C SER A 58 20.07 10.24 9.75
N VAL A 59 19.21 9.59 8.98
CA VAL A 59 19.47 9.15 7.61
C VAL A 59 18.22 9.45 6.78
N SER A 60 18.35 10.28 5.74
CA SER A 60 17.26 10.62 4.82
C SER A 60 17.62 10.19 3.40
N ASN A 61 16.77 9.36 2.79
CA ASN A 61 16.93 8.88 1.42
C ASN A 61 15.61 8.99 0.63
N ILE A 62 15.70 9.13 -0.70
CA ILE A 62 14.53 9.08 -1.58
C ILE A 62 14.44 7.74 -2.31
N ASN A 63 15.53 7.24 -2.89
CA ASN A 63 15.54 5.98 -3.63
C ASN A 63 16.73 5.12 -3.19
N GLY A 64 16.46 3.92 -2.68
CA GLY A 64 17.48 2.94 -2.28
C GLY A 64 17.37 2.52 -0.81
N SER A 65 18.11 1.47 -0.47
CA SER A 65 18.07 0.86 0.86
C SER A 65 18.89 1.63 1.89
N ILE A 66 18.49 1.49 3.16
CA ILE A 66 19.26 1.94 4.33
C ILE A 66 19.49 0.71 5.21
N THR A 67 20.75 0.34 5.43
CA THR A 67 21.16 -0.74 6.33
C THR A 67 21.97 -0.16 7.48
N ILE A 68 21.59 -0.47 8.72
CA ILE A 68 22.25 0.00 9.94
C ILE A 68 22.63 -1.21 10.80
N GLU A 69 23.93 -1.43 10.94
CA GLU A 69 24.54 -2.36 11.89
C GLU A 69 25.11 -1.62 13.10
N THR A 70 25.43 -2.34 14.18
CA THR A 70 26.00 -1.75 15.38
C THR A 70 27.29 -2.42 15.86
N TRP A 71 28.21 -1.57 16.32
CA TRP A 71 29.49 -1.95 16.92
C TRP A 71 29.74 -1.26 18.25
N ASP A 72 30.81 -1.66 18.92
CA ASP A 72 31.22 -1.19 20.25
C ASP A 72 32.27 -0.05 20.17
N ASN A 73 32.35 0.64 19.02
CA ASN A 73 33.27 1.74 18.73
C ASN A 73 32.52 3.10 18.72
N PRO A 74 32.99 4.15 19.41
CA PRO A 74 32.38 5.51 19.39
C PRO A 74 32.67 6.27 18.08
N GLN A 75 32.25 5.67 16.96
CA GLN A 75 32.36 6.20 15.60
C GLN A 75 31.16 5.74 14.77
N VAL A 76 30.86 6.44 13.69
CA VAL A 76 29.99 5.95 12.61
C VAL A 76 30.86 5.65 11.40
N LYS A 77 30.80 4.41 10.90
CA LYS A 77 31.21 4.10 9.53
C LYS A 77 30.03 4.39 8.60
N LEU A 78 30.24 5.14 7.53
CA LEU A 78 29.31 5.28 6.42
C LEU A 78 29.95 4.70 5.16
N GLU A 79 29.30 3.69 4.58
CA GLU A 79 29.43 3.31 3.18
C GLU A 79 28.20 3.81 2.43
N ALA A 80 28.42 4.50 1.31
CA ALA A 80 27.36 4.93 0.41
C ALA A 80 27.69 4.48 -1.01
N VAL A 81 26.71 3.90 -1.71
CA VAL A 81 26.85 3.44 -3.09
C VAL A 81 25.76 4.09 -3.93
N LYS A 82 26.12 5.06 -4.77
CA LYS A 82 25.22 5.60 -5.80
C LYS A 82 25.28 4.68 -7.02
N ILE A 83 24.13 4.34 -7.58
CA ILE A 83 24.00 3.56 -8.81
C ILE A 83 23.04 4.30 -9.74
N ALA A 84 23.48 4.60 -10.96
CA ALA A 84 22.64 5.26 -11.95
C ALA A 84 22.87 4.76 -13.37
N ASP A 85 21.91 5.04 -14.26
CA ASP A 85 22.02 4.66 -15.67
C ASP A 85 23.06 5.48 -16.46
N SER A 86 23.61 6.58 -15.90
CA SER A 86 24.69 7.36 -16.51
C SER A 86 25.50 8.18 -15.49
N LYS A 87 26.68 8.68 -15.91
CA LYS A 87 27.54 9.53 -15.05
C LYS A 87 26.94 10.90 -14.79
N GLU A 88 26.19 11.43 -15.75
CA GLU A 88 25.42 12.66 -15.59
C GLU A 88 24.35 12.48 -14.51
N ARG A 89 23.66 11.33 -14.50
CA ARG A 89 22.65 10.96 -13.50
C ARG A 89 23.24 10.74 -12.11
N LEU A 90 24.45 10.17 -12.00
CA LEU A 90 25.20 10.12 -10.72
C LEU A 90 25.48 11.53 -10.16
N SER A 91 25.78 12.50 -11.02
CA SER A 91 26.07 13.89 -10.62
C SER A 91 24.83 14.74 -10.31
N GLU A 92 23.62 14.26 -10.64
CA GLU A 92 22.37 14.91 -10.22
C GLU A 92 22.05 14.68 -8.72
N VAL A 93 22.78 13.79 -8.03
CA VAL A 93 22.60 13.50 -6.59
C VAL A 93 23.86 13.80 -5.78
N GLU A 94 23.70 14.67 -4.80
CA GLU A 94 24.72 15.02 -3.80
C GLU A 94 24.38 14.33 -2.46
N ILE A 95 25.39 13.81 -1.77
CA ILE A 95 25.23 13.23 -0.43
C ILE A 95 25.77 14.24 0.58
N LYS A 96 24.88 14.86 1.34
CA LYS A 96 25.22 15.83 2.38
C LYS A 96 25.44 15.09 3.69
N ILE A 97 26.52 15.42 4.40
CA ILE A 97 26.89 14.79 5.67
C ILE A 97 27.24 15.88 6.68
N ASP A 98 26.52 15.92 7.80
CA ASP A 98 26.85 16.74 8.97
C ASP A 98 27.23 15.79 10.12
N ALA A 99 28.51 15.81 10.49
CA ALA A 99 29.10 14.87 11.43
C ALA A 99 29.71 15.60 12.63
N ARG A 100 29.13 15.38 13.81
CA ARG A 100 29.51 15.99 15.08
C ARG A 100 29.54 14.92 16.16
N GLN A 101 30.28 15.17 17.25
CA GLN A 101 30.41 14.18 18.33
C GLN A 101 29.06 13.74 18.92
N ASP A 102 28.04 14.59 18.95
CA ASP A 102 26.72 14.23 19.49
C ASP A 102 25.65 13.91 18.42
N SER A 103 25.95 14.13 17.13
CA SER A 103 24.97 13.99 16.04
C SER A 103 25.63 13.67 14.70
N PHE A 104 25.18 12.61 14.05
CA PHE A 104 25.49 12.28 12.66
C PHE A 104 24.22 12.37 11.81
N SER A 105 24.25 13.16 10.73
CA SER A 105 23.17 13.25 9.75
C SER A 105 23.71 13.03 8.35
N VAL A 106 23.02 12.20 7.56
CA VAL A 106 23.28 12.02 6.12
C VAL A 106 22.00 12.10 5.32
N GLU A 107 22.02 12.89 4.24
CA GLU A 107 20.87 13.19 3.39
C GLU A 107 21.26 13.12 1.90
N THR A 108 20.43 12.49 1.07
CA THR A 108 20.52 12.58 -0.39
C THR A 108 19.79 13.83 -0.90
N ASP A 109 20.52 14.79 -1.46
CA ASP A 109 19.93 15.94 -2.14
C ASP A 109 19.75 15.67 -3.65
N TYR A 110 18.53 15.88 -4.13
CA TYR A 110 18.11 15.76 -5.53
C TYR A 110 17.76 17.12 -6.17
N ASP A 111 18.05 18.26 -5.53
CA ASP A 111 17.72 19.60 -6.06
C ASP A 111 18.36 19.91 -7.42
N ASN A 112 19.49 19.27 -7.77
CA ASN A 112 20.08 19.40 -9.10
C ASN A 112 19.20 18.76 -10.19
N MET A 113 18.50 17.65 -9.90
CA MET A 113 17.49 17.08 -10.79
C MET A 113 16.31 18.05 -11.03
N ARG A 114 15.98 18.93 -10.06
CA ARG A 114 14.97 20.00 -10.25
C ARG A 114 15.45 21.10 -11.21
N ARG A 115 16.76 21.39 -11.25
CA ARG A 115 17.37 22.35 -12.20
C ARG A 115 17.49 21.79 -13.63
N SER A 116 17.66 20.47 -13.75
CA SER A 116 17.76 19.72 -15.02
C SER A 116 16.46 19.72 -15.86
N ARG A 117 15.34 20.23 -15.31
CA ARG A 117 13.98 20.07 -15.86
C ARG A 117 13.61 20.95 -17.06
N ASN A 118 14.56 21.72 -17.61
CA ASN A 118 14.39 22.46 -18.87
C ASN A 118 14.92 21.65 -20.06
N GLY A 119 14.05 20.86 -20.71
CA GLY A 119 14.36 20.27 -22.03
C GLY A 119 13.64 18.97 -22.35
N ASP A 120 14.01 17.88 -21.68
CA ASP A 120 13.63 16.52 -22.08
C ASP A 120 12.43 15.96 -21.30
N LYS A 121 11.47 15.40 -22.04
CA LYS A 121 10.39 14.56 -21.49
C LYS A 121 10.80 13.08 -21.30
N ASN A 122 11.98 12.69 -21.78
CA ASN A 122 12.42 11.30 -21.91
C ASN A 122 13.30 10.78 -20.75
N ARG A 123 13.32 11.46 -19.60
CA ARG A 123 14.26 11.17 -18.48
C ARG A 123 13.64 10.50 -17.24
N ASN A 124 12.36 10.14 -17.28
CA ASN A 124 11.67 9.58 -16.10
C ASN A 124 12.08 8.12 -15.77
N ASP A 125 12.54 7.34 -16.76
CA ASP A 125 12.72 5.89 -16.62
C ASP A 125 14.16 5.49 -16.26
N GLY A 126 15.05 6.46 -16.05
CA GLY A 126 16.47 6.24 -15.76
C GLY A 126 16.72 5.87 -14.29
N LYS A 127 17.17 4.63 -14.04
CA LYS A 127 17.56 4.12 -12.72
C LYS A 127 18.49 5.09 -11.99
N LEU A 128 18.16 5.43 -10.75
CA LEU A 128 18.95 6.29 -9.87
C LEU A 128 18.61 5.97 -8.40
N GLN A 129 19.52 5.28 -7.73
CA GLN A 129 19.39 4.88 -6.32
C GLN A 129 20.69 5.16 -5.55
N VAL A 130 20.57 5.42 -4.25
CA VAL A 130 21.67 5.52 -3.30
C VAL A 130 21.44 4.49 -2.21
N GLU A 131 22.36 3.55 -2.06
CA GLU A 131 22.33 2.54 -1.00
C GLU A 131 23.24 2.99 0.14
N PHE A 132 22.70 3.07 1.35
CA PHE A 132 23.44 3.44 2.55
C PHE A 132 23.67 2.23 3.44
N HIS A 133 24.91 2.03 3.86
CA HIS A 133 25.29 1.05 4.88
C HIS A 133 26.06 1.77 5.99
N LEU A 134 25.46 1.84 7.19
CA LEU A 134 26.03 2.49 8.36
C LEU A 134 26.40 1.44 9.42
N ILE A 135 27.53 1.64 10.09
CA ILE A 135 27.88 0.91 11.31
C ILE A 135 28.02 1.94 12.44
N VAL A 136 27.15 1.86 13.46
CA VAL A 136 26.98 2.90 14.48
C VAL A 136 27.19 2.35 15.91
N PRO A 137 27.42 3.18 16.94
CA PRO A 137 27.50 2.69 18.33
C PRO A 137 26.20 2.00 18.79
N ARG A 138 26.25 0.88 19.52
CA ARG A 138 25.05 0.15 20.00
C ARG A 138 24.02 1.00 20.75
N GLY A 139 24.50 1.96 21.55
CA GLY A 139 23.69 2.88 22.34
C GLY A 139 23.22 4.13 21.60
N ALA A 140 23.53 4.27 20.30
CA ALA A 140 23.15 5.43 19.50
C ALA A 140 21.63 5.57 19.38
N ILE A 141 21.16 6.82 19.32
CA ILE A 141 19.75 7.15 19.18
C ILE A 141 19.45 7.28 17.69
N LEU A 142 18.74 6.30 17.12
CA LEU A 142 18.27 6.39 15.74
C LEU A 142 16.96 7.17 15.76
N ASP A 143 17.05 8.47 15.50
CA ASP A 143 15.96 9.44 15.72
C ASP A 143 15.12 9.65 14.46
N GLU A 144 15.73 9.50 13.28
CA GLU A 144 15.10 9.81 11.99
C GLU A 144 15.76 9.03 10.86
N ILE A 145 15.38 7.76 10.71
CA ILE A 145 15.86 6.87 9.63
C ILE A 145 14.74 6.71 8.60
N GLU A 146 14.78 7.48 7.51
CA GLU A 146 13.65 7.64 6.59
C GLU A 146 14.02 7.36 5.12
N THR A 147 13.16 6.61 4.42
CA THR A 147 13.28 6.40 2.96
C THR A 147 11.92 6.50 2.25
N VAL A 148 11.89 7.09 1.05
CA VAL A 148 10.66 7.14 0.24
C VAL A 148 10.45 5.84 -0.53
N ASN A 149 11.46 5.35 -1.26
CA ASN A 149 11.39 4.13 -2.06
C ASN A 149 12.59 3.22 -1.77
N GLY A 150 12.45 2.32 -0.81
CA GLY A 150 13.53 1.41 -0.40
C GLY A 150 13.24 0.71 0.92
N SER A 151 14.04 -0.32 1.25
CA SER A 151 13.97 -1.01 2.53
C SER A 151 14.88 -0.37 3.58
N VAL A 152 14.41 -0.37 4.83
CA VAL A 152 15.21 -0.01 6.01
C VAL A 152 15.47 -1.28 6.81
N SER A 153 16.74 -1.62 7.03
CA SER A 153 17.18 -2.78 7.83
C SER A 153 18.04 -2.30 8.99
N ILE A 154 17.64 -2.57 10.23
CA ILE A 154 18.33 -2.13 11.45
C ILE A 154 18.63 -3.36 12.32
N SER A 155 19.81 -3.45 12.93
CA SER A 155 20.17 -4.60 13.77
C SER A 155 20.90 -4.24 15.07
N ASN A 156 20.58 -4.99 16.13
CA ASN A 156 21.30 -5.03 17.41
C ASN A 156 21.38 -3.69 18.18
N THR A 157 20.35 -2.81 18.06
CA THR A 157 20.31 -1.52 18.76
C THR A 157 19.74 -1.63 20.17
N GLU A 158 20.34 -0.87 21.10
CA GLU A 158 20.00 -0.93 22.54
C GLU A 158 19.20 0.29 23.04
N ASN A 159 19.00 1.30 22.18
CA ASN A 159 18.34 2.56 22.52
C ASN A 159 17.12 2.84 21.61
N LEU A 160 16.60 4.07 21.64
CA LEU A 160 15.50 4.53 20.77
C LEU A 160 15.82 4.26 19.29
N THR A 161 14.89 3.57 18.63
CA THR A 161 14.92 3.28 17.20
C THR A 161 13.63 3.78 16.52
N LYS A 162 13.68 4.93 15.84
CA LYS A 162 12.62 5.51 15.00
C LYS A 162 12.99 5.33 13.52
N ALA A 163 12.13 4.67 12.76
CA ALA A 163 12.34 4.45 11.32
C ALA A 163 11.04 4.51 10.51
N SER A 164 11.15 5.09 9.32
CA SER A 164 10.04 5.48 8.45
C SER A 164 10.31 5.00 7.01
N ALA A 165 9.31 4.38 6.38
CA ALA A 165 9.32 4.16 4.92
C ALA A 165 8.00 4.63 4.30
N VAL A 166 8.02 5.05 3.04
CA VAL A 166 6.77 5.24 2.26
C VAL A 166 6.48 3.96 1.48
N ASN A 167 7.38 3.55 0.57
CA ASN A 167 7.26 2.34 -0.22
C ASN A 167 8.44 1.40 0.08
N GLY A 168 8.24 0.45 0.99
CA GLY A 168 9.26 -0.52 1.37
C GLY A 168 9.07 -1.20 2.72
N GLU A 169 9.91 -2.20 2.98
CA GLU A 169 9.97 -2.93 4.25
C GLU A 169 10.79 -2.16 5.30
N VAL A 170 10.29 -2.09 6.53
CA VAL A 170 11.06 -1.65 7.70
C VAL A 170 11.30 -2.85 8.61
N LYS A 171 12.53 -3.34 8.62
CA LYS A 171 12.98 -4.53 9.35
C LYS A 171 13.93 -4.11 10.47
N ALA A 172 13.65 -4.55 11.69
CA ALA A 172 14.51 -4.29 12.85
C ALA A 172 14.71 -5.58 13.66
N THR A 173 15.96 -5.93 13.98
CA THR A 173 16.30 -7.22 14.60
C THR A 173 17.17 -7.07 15.84
N ASN A 174 17.02 -8.00 16.79
CA ASN A 174 17.72 -8.01 18.08
C ASN A 174 17.60 -6.68 18.86
N LEU A 175 16.42 -6.05 18.82
CA LEU A 175 16.14 -4.81 19.55
C LEU A 175 16.11 -5.05 21.06
N ARG A 176 16.63 -4.09 21.84
CA ARG A 176 16.52 -4.08 23.32
C ARG A 176 15.85 -2.83 23.90
N GLY A 177 15.79 -1.74 23.13
CA GLY A 177 15.28 -0.43 23.57
C GLY A 177 13.80 -0.15 23.27
N THR A 178 13.49 1.13 23.03
CA THR A 178 12.17 1.63 22.58
C THR A 178 12.14 1.74 21.06
N ALA A 179 11.03 1.37 20.42
CA ALA A 179 10.92 1.36 18.95
C ALA A 179 9.66 2.07 18.44
N ASN A 180 9.82 2.84 17.37
CA ASN A 180 8.72 3.41 16.58
C ASN A 180 8.99 3.18 15.08
N LEU A 181 8.44 2.10 14.55
CA LEU A 181 8.64 1.69 13.15
C LEU A 181 7.34 1.92 12.36
N SER A 182 7.46 2.54 11.19
CA SER A 182 6.31 2.81 10.33
C SER A 182 6.61 2.67 8.84
N THR A 183 5.68 2.09 8.08
CA THR A 183 5.68 2.13 6.61
C THR A 183 4.30 2.54 6.09
N VAL A 184 4.20 3.13 4.90
CA VAL A 184 2.89 3.32 4.24
C VAL A 184 2.52 2.06 3.46
N ASN A 185 3.38 1.63 2.54
CA ASN A 185 3.19 0.46 1.68
C ASN A 185 4.35 -0.52 1.88
N GLY A 186 4.13 -1.58 2.67
CA GLY A 186 5.14 -2.60 2.95
C GLY A 186 4.99 -3.32 4.28
N THR A 187 5.94 -4.21 4.56
CA THR A 187 6.01 -4.96 5.82
C THR A 187 6.74 -4.15 6.90
N VAL A 188 6.28 -4.25 8.14
CA VAL A 188 7.07 -3.89 9.32
C VAL A 188 7.40 -5.16 10.08
N GLU A 189 8.68 -5.49 10.23
CA GLU A 189 9.13 -6.61 11.06
C GLU A 189 10.02 -6.11 12.20
N ALA A 190 9.71 -6.53 13.43
CA ALA A 190 10.48 -6.20 14.62
C ALA A 190 10.72 -7.47 15.45
N ASP A 191 11.99 -7.84 15.64
CA ASP A 191 12.42 -8.86 16.60
C ASP A 191 13.12 -8.20 17.79
N PHE A 192 12.63 -8.50 18.99
CA PHE A 192 13.23 -8.08 20.25
C PHE A 192 14.02 -9.22 20.89
N ASP A 193 15.24 -8.90 21.32
CA ASP A 193 16.08 -9.80 22.12
C ASP A 193 15.71 -9.69 23.61
N GLN A 194 15.43 -8.48 24.09
CA GLN A 194 14.97 -8.21 25.44
C GLN A 194 13.94 -7.07 25.43
N LEU A 195 13.00 -7.12 26.38
CA LEU A 195 12.04 -6.05 26.63
C LEU A 195 12.43 -5.30 27.91
N GLN A 196 12.96 -4.08 27.77
CA GLN A 196 13.25 -3.21 28.91
C GLN A 196 11.96 -2.62 29.50
N ALA A 197 11.76 -2.77 30.82
CA ALA A 197 10.58 -2.24 31.51
C ALA A 197 10.42 -0.72 31.32
N GLY A 198 9.19 -0.26 31.07
CA GLY A 198 8.88 1.14 30.74
C GLY A 198 9.07 1.52 29.27
N SER A 199 9.73 0.69 28.45
CA SER A 199 9.84 0.95 27.00
C SER A 199 8.49 0.94 26.30
N ARG A 200 8.46 1.62 25.15
CA ARG A 200 7.30 1.65 24.25
C ARG A 200 7.68 1.05 22.90
N ILE A 201 6.79 0.23 22.36
CA ILE A 201 6.93 -0.36 21.03
C ILE A 201 5.70 0.05 20.23
N SER A 202 5.93 0.72 19.10
CA SER A 202 4.91 1.25 18.20
C SER A 202 5.23 0.79 16.79
N LEU A 203 4.41 -0.07 16.22
CA LEU A 203 4.55 -0.61 14.88
C LEU A 203 3.31 -0.25 14.06
N ASN A 204 3.49 0.46 12.93
CA ASN A 204 2.39 1.03 12.16
C ASN A 204 2.54 0.74 10.67
N THR A 205 1.47 0.31 10.01
CA THR A 205 1.42 0.24 8.53
C THR A 205 0.06 0.70 7.99
N VAL A 206 0.03 1.23 6.76
CA VAL A 206 -1.23 1.49 6.06
C VAL A 206 -1.59 0.25 5.23
N ASN A 207 -0.75 -0.15 4.29
CA ASN A 207 -0.96 -1.28 3.40
C ASN A 207 0.20 -2.29 3.54
N GLY A 208 -0.02 -3.34 4.33
CA GLY A 208 0.97 -4.40 4.55
C GLY A 208 0.86 -5.09 5.90
N THR A 209 1.79 -6.02 6.16
CA THR A 209 1.78 -6.83 7.38
C THR A 209 2.69 -6.25 8.46
N VAL A 210 2.30 -6.42 9.72
CA VAL A 210 3.18 -6.15 10.87
C VAL A 210 3.49 -7.48 11.54
N ASN A 211 4.77 -7.82 11.65
CA ASN A 211 5.27 -8.99 12.35
C ASN A 211 6.11 -8.54 13.55
N LEU A 212 5.66 -8.84 14.76
CA LEU A 212 6.40 -8.62 15.99
C LEU A 212 6.79 -9.96 16.58
N THR A 213 8.08 -10.15 16.85
CA THR A 213 8.61 -11.27 17.63
C THR A 213 9.14 -10.74 18.95
N ILE A 214 8.67 -11.30 20.06
CA ILE A 214 9.11 -10.97 21.43
C ILE A 214 9.50 -12.24 22.21
N PRO A 215 10.38 -12.15 23.22
CA PRO A 215 10.74 -13.28 24.08
C PRO A 215 9.52 -13.96 24.75
N SER A 216 9.61 -15.24 25.08
CA SER A 216 8.51 -15.97 25.72
C SER A 216 8.25 -15.47 27.15
N ASP A 217 9.30 -15.03 27.84
CA ASP A 217 9.27 -14.39 29.17
C ASP A 217 8.96 -12.88 29.11
N ALA A 218 8.38 -12.39 28.00
CA ALA A 218 7.96 -11.00 27.84
C ALA A 218 6.98 -10.53 28.93
N ASN A 219 7.17 -9.29 29.37
CA ASN A 219 6.30 -8.58 30.31
C ASN A 219 5.70 -7.35 29.61
N ALA A 220 4.56 -7.54 28.93
CA ALA A 220 4.06 -6.58 27.95
C ALA A 220 2.54 -6.43 27.94
N THR A 221 2.07 -5.19 27.92
CA THR A 221 0.68 -4.85 27.60
C THR A 221 0.56 -4.64 26.10
N VAL A 222 -0.07 -5.61 25.41
CA VAL A 222 -0.20 -5.64 23.95
C VAL A 222 -1.57 -5.10 23.53
N LYS A 223 -1.57 -4.08 22.69
CA LYS A 223 -2.73 -3.60 21.95
C LYS A 223 -2.48 -3.74 20.45
N ALA A 224 -3.34 -4.45 19.74
CA ALA A 224 -3.28 -4.60 18.30
C ALA A 224 -4.65 -4.30 17.67
N ASP A 225 -4.69 -3.36 16.73
CA ASP A 225 -5.89 -2.95 16.00
C ASP A 225 -5.62 -3.00 14.49
N THR A 226 -6.39 -3.80 13.75
CA THR A 226 -6.41 -3.78 12.27
C THR A 226 -7.81 -3.46 11.78
N LEU A 227 -7.94 -2.63 10.73
CA LEU A 227 -9.25 -2.33 10.11
C LEU A 227 -9.66 -3.40 9.10
N ASN A 228 -8.73 -3.89 8.28
CA ASN A 228 -8.97 -4.98 7.33
C ASN A 228 -7.78 -5.96 7.30
N GLY A 229 -7.85 -6.98 8.15
CA GLY A 229 -6.88 -8.08 8.21
C GLY A 229 -7.16 -9.03 9.37
N ASN A 230 -6.35 -10.08 9.49
CA ASN A 230 -6.37 -10.98 10.64
C ASN A 230 -5.34 -10.54 11.70
N ILE A 231 -5.66 -10.76 12.98
CA ILE A 231 -4.67 -10.68 14.06
C ILE A 231 -4.40 -12.12 14.49
N ASN A 232 -3.13 -12.52 14.42
CA ASN A 232 -2.64 -13.80 14.90
C ASN A 232 -1.72 -13.55 16.10
N ASN A 233 -1.78 -14.38 17.13
CA ASN A 233 -0.84 -14.29 18.25
C ASN A 233 -0.56 -15.65 18.89
N ASP A 234 0.69 -15.86 19.29
CA ASP A 234 1.16 -17.14 19.87
C ASP A 234 0.94 -17.22 21.39
N PHE A 235 0.49 -16.12 21.99
CA PHE A 235 0.30 -15.95 23.44
C PHE A 235 -1.12 -16.29 23.92
N GLY A 236 -2.01 -16.73 23.03
CA GLY A 236 -3.38 -17.15 23.38
C GLY A 236 -4.33 -16.00 23.76
N LEU A 237 -3.96 -14.74 23.46
CA LEU A 237 -4.83 -13.59 23.70
C LEU A 237 -6.04 -13.63 22.75
N PRO A 238 -7.27 -13.38 23.25
CA PRO A 238 -8.47 -13.41 22.42
C PRO A 238 -8.51 -12.22 21.46
N VAL A 239 -8.79 -12.52 20.18
CA VAL A 239 -8.95 -11.52 19.12
C VAL A 239 -10.44 -11.29 18.88
N ARG A 240 -10.96 -10.15 19.33
CA ARG A 240 -12.35 -9.75 19.05
C ARG A 240 -12.45 -9.26 17.62
N LYS A 241 -13.36 -9.86 16.84
CA LYS A 241 -13.82 -9.30 15.56
C LYS A 241 -14.76 -8.12 15.87
N GLY A 242 -14.59 -6.99 15.18
CA GLY A 242 -15.53 -5.88 15.26
C GLY A 242 -16.88 -6.28 14.64
N GLN A 243 -17.96 -5.67 15.14
CA GLN A 243 -19.34 -5.96 14.72
C GLN A 243 -19.60 -5.63 13.23
N TYR A 244 -18.82 -4.71 12.66
CA TYR A 244 -18.95 -4.24 11.27
C TYR A 244 -17.62 -4.35 10.52
N VAL A 245 -16.56 -3.72 11.06
CA VAL A 245 -15.19 -3.74 10.52
C VAL A 245 -14.15 -3.92 11.61
N GLY A 246 -12.95 -4.35 11.20
CA GLY A 246 -11.78 -4.45 12.05
C GLY A 246 -11.73 -5.67 12.96
N ARG A 247 -10.55 -5.88 13.54
CA ARG A 247 -10.28 -6.81 14.62
C ARG A 247 -9.44 -6.09 15.66
N ASN A 248 -9.70 -6.34 16.94
CA ASN A 248 -8.83 -5.86 18.00
C ASN A 248 -8.49 -6.93 19.05
N LEU A 249 -7.26 -6.82 19.52
CA LEU A 249 -6.67 -7.59 20.60
C LEU A 249 -6.18 -6.58 21.64
N TYR A 250 -6.58 -6.78 22.89
CA TYR A 250 -6.03 -6.01 24.00
C TYR A 250 -5.85 -6.93 25.20
N GLY A 251 -4.61 -7.06 25.66
CA GLY A 251 -4.25 -8.00 26.69
C GLY A 251 -2.89 -7.71 27.30
N ARG A 252 -2.59 -8.44 28.37
CA ARG A 252 -1.35 -8.31 29.15
C ARG A 252 -0.68 -9.66 29.28
N ILE A 253 0.59 -9.72 28.92
CA ILE A 253 1.48 -10.86 29.10
C ILE A 253 2.33 -10.56 30.33
N GLY A 254 2.28 -11.41 31.36
CA GLY A 254 3.03 -11.20 32.60
C GLY A 254 2.60 -9.95 33.39
N SER A 255 3.56 -9.19 33.92
CA SER A 255 3.33 -7.95 34.70
C SER A 255 2.75 -6.82 33.85
N GLY A 256 3.13 -6.75 32.56
CA GLY A 256 2.64 -5.76 31.60
C GLY A 256 3.51 -4.51 31.40
N ASP A 257 4.75 -4.51 31.91
CA ASP A 257 5.62 -3.33 32.07
C ASP A 257 6.02 -2.59 30.78
N VAL A 258 5.90 -3.23 29.61
CA VAL A 258 6.18 -2.64 28.29
C VAL A 258 4.89 -2.37 27.53
N GLN A 259 4.72 -1.17 26.98
CA GLN A 259 3.55 -0.83 26.15
C GLN A 259 3.81 -1.15 24.69
N ILE A 260 3.12 -2.16 24.15
CA ILE A 260 3.22 -2.58 22.75
C ILE A 260 1.94 -2.18 22.00
N ARG A 261 2.09 -1.46 20.89
CA ARG A 261 1.01 -1.04 20.00
C ARG A 261 1.31 -1.48 18.56
N LEU A 262 0.40 -2.22 17.96
CA LEU A 262 0.44 -2.62 16.55
C LEU A 262 -0.79 -2.07 15.83
N ASN A 263 -0.61 -1.26 14.79
CA ASN A 263 -1.71 -0.71 13.98
C ASN A 263 -1.52 -1.11 12.50
N SER A 264 -2.60 -1.58 11.87
CA SER A 264 -2.67 -1.72 10.40
C SER A 264 -4.01 -1.21 9.86
N VAL A 265 -4.00 -0.57 8.70
CA VAL A 265 -5.26 -0.26 8.00
C VAL A 265 -5.69 -1.46 7.15
N ASN A 266 -4.78 -1.96 6.31
CA ASN A 266 -5.00 -3.06 5.38
C ASN A 266 -3.86 -4.08 5.50
N GLY A 267 -4.08 -5.12 6.28
CA GLY A 267 -3.13 -6.23 6.42
C GLY A 267 -3.15 -6.92 7.79
N ALA A 268 -2.43 -8.04 7.85
CA ALA A 268 -2.38 -8.89 9.03
C ALA A 268 -1.39 -8.35 10.09
N LEU A 269 -1.74 -8.57 11.36
CA LEU A 269 -0.89 -8.32 12.51
C LEU A 269 -0.50 -9.67 13.13
N SER A 270 0.79 -9.96 13.26
CA SER A 270 1.31 -11.16 13.92
C SER A 270 2.08 -10.77 15.18
N VAL A 271 1.69 -11.33 16.33
CA VAL A 271 2.46 -11.23 17.59
C VAL A 271 2.99 -12.61 17.95
N ARG A 272 4.23 -12.88 17.52
CA ARG A 272 4.93 -14.15 17.64
C ARG A 272 5.77 -14.22 18.90
N ARG A 273 5.96 -15.44 19.41
CA ARG A 273 6.91 -15.74 20.48
C ARG A 273 8.25 -16.19 19.90
N LYS A 274 9.36 -15.70 20.43
CA LYS A 274 10.72 -16.13 20.06
C LYS A 274 10.92 -17.57 20.53
N ASN A 275 11.55 -18.42 19.72
CA ASN A 275 11.81 -19.82 20.09
C ASN A 275 13.04 -19.92 21.03
N ASP A 276 12.91 -19.33 22.22
CA ASP A 276 13.97 -19.13 23.21
C ASP A 276 14.07 -20.23 24.27
N GLY A 277 13.19 -21.23 24.20
CA GLY A 277 13.13 -22.35 25.14
C GLY A 277 12.63 -21.99 26.55
N LYS A 278 12.17 -20.74 26.77
CA LYS A 278 11.63 -20.30 28.06
C LYS A 278 10.15 -20.62 28.19
N ASN A 279 9.67 -20.78 29.42
CA ASN A 279 8.23 -20.91 29.67
C ASN A 279 7.51 -19.59 29.38
N PRO A 280 6.39 -19.59 28.63
CA PRO A 280 5.67 -18.37 28.29
C PRO A 280 4.93 -17.79 29.51
N ASN A 281 5.02 -16.48 29.70
CA ASN A 281 4.28 -15.77 30.74
C ASN A 281 2.75 -15.83 30.54
N THR A 282 2.00 -15.90 31.63
CA THR A 282 0.52 -15.98 31.59
C THR A 282 -0.09 -14.76 30.90
N ALA A 283 -0.95 -15.02 29.92
CA ALA A 283 -1.68 -13.99 29.17
C ALA A 283 -3.05 -13.71 29.79
N THR A 284 -3.31 -12.45 30.12
CA THR A 284 -4.59 -11.92 30.64
C THR A 284 -5.31 -11.14 29.55
N ASN A 285 -6.58 -11.46 29.26
CA ASN A 285 -7.42 -10.62 28.41
C ASN A 285 -7.76 -9.29 29.13
N LEU A 286 -7.63 -8.16 28.42
CA LEU A 286 -8.03 -6.83 28.91
C LEU A 286 -9.17 -6.20 28.11
N LEU A 287 -9.73 -6.90 27.11
CA LEU A 287 -10.96 -6.48 26.43
C LEU A 287 -12.15 -6.57 27.40
N SER A 288 -12.81 -5.43 27.64
CA SER A 288 -13.98 -5.34 28.52
C SER A 288 -15.09 -6.31 28.08
N ALA A 289 -15.57 -7.13 29.02
CA ALA A 289 -16.75 -7.95 28.80
C ALA A 289 -18.01 -7.06 28.72
N LYS A 290 -18.58 -6.95 27.52
CA LYS A 290 -19.98 -6.60 27.32
C LYS A 290 -20.60 -7.62 26.36
N ASN A 291 -21.84 -7.96 26.66
CA ASN A 291 -22.60 -9.09 26.14
C ASN A 291 -22.78 -9.00 24.61
N LYS A 292 -22.96 -10.07 23.82
CA LYS A 292 -23.86 -11.23 23.95
C LYS A 292 -25.35 -10.86 23.92
N ASP A 293 -26.01 -11.39 22.89
CA ASP A 293 -27.45 -11.67 22.79
C ASP A 293 -28.43 -10.46 22.80
N ASP A 294 -28.83 -10.05 21.59
CA ASP A 294 -30.18 -9.66 21.11
C ASP A 294 -31.02 -8.54 21.77
N ASP A 295 -32.14 -8.21 21.10
CA ASP A 295 -33.20 -7.21 21.39
C ASP A 295 -32.82 -5.76 21.76
N TRP A 296 -33.10 -4.81 20.85
CA TRP A 296 -33.23 -3.38 21.15
C TRP A 296 -34.46 -2.80 20.42
N ASP A 297 -35.63 -2.95 21.05
CA ASP A 297 -36.78 -2.07 20.82
C ASP A 297 -36.62 -0.79 21.65
N ASP A 298 -36.98 0.32 21.01
CA ASP A 298 -37.28 1.70 21.42
C ASP A 298 -36.81 2.42 22.72
N GLU A 299 -36.82 3.75 22.60
CA GLU A 299 -36.82 4.82 23.62
C GLU A 299 -35.84 4.78 24.83
N THR A 300 -34.92 5.75 24.84
CA THR A 300 -34.96 6.77 25.91
C THR A 300 -34.37 8.09 25.45
N SER A 301 -35.09 9.19 25.67
CA SER A 301 -34.70 10.52 25.18
C SER A 301 -33.83 11.30 26.19
N VAL A 302 -32.86 12.06 25.68
CA VAL A 302 -32.06 13.02 26.47
C VAL A 302 -32.16 14.42 25.83
N ASN A 303 -32.42 15.42 26.66
CA ASN A 303 -33.01 16.69 26.24
C ASN A 303 -31.95 17.75 25.88
N SER A 304 -31.75 17.99 24.58
CA SER A 304 -30.71 18.88 24.03
C SER A 304 -30.95 20.38 24.25
N VAL A 305 -32.19 20.80 24.54
CA VAL A 305 -32.67 22.21 24.48
C VAL A 305 -31.99 23.16 25.48
N LYS A 306 -31.12 22.67 26.37
CA LYS A 306 -30.34 23.50 27.30
C LYS A 306 -28.94 23.88 26.83
N ILE A 307 -28.34 23.21 25.84
CA ILE A 307 -26.93 23.43 25.49
C ILE A 307 -26.77 24.61 24.50
N ASP A 308 -27.62 24.67 23.47
CA ASP A 308 -27.49 25.66 22.38
C ASP A 308 -27.68 27.11 22.85
N LYS A 309 -28.42 27.32 23.95
CA LYS A 309 -28.82 28.64 24.44
C LYS A 309 -27.66 29.43 25.05
N ASP A 310 -26.71 28.76 25.69
CA ASP A 310 -25.56 29.41 26.33
C ASP A 310 -24.42 29.63 25.31
N VAL A 311 -24.23 28.70 24.37
CA VAL A 311 -23.28 28.88 23.24
C VAL A 311 -23.68 30.08 22.37
N ALA A 312 -24.97 30.22 22.05
CA ALA A 312 -25.48 31.35 21.28
C ALA A 312 -25.31 32.71 21.98
N LYS A 313 -25.20 32.73 23.32
CA LYS A 313 -24.93 33.95 24.08
C LYS A 313 -23.46 34.36 23.99
N ALA A 314 -22.53 33.42 24.23
CA ALA A 314 -21.09 33.68 24.22
C ALA A 314 -20.58 34.22 22.87
N VAL A 315 -21.03 33.62 21.75
CA VAL A 315 -20.66 34.08 20.39
C VAL A 315 -21.12 35.52 20.14
N LYS A 316 -22.30 35.91 20.65
CA LYS A 316 -22.91 37.23 20.46
C LYS A 316 -22.29 38.33 21.33
N GLU A 317 -21.57 37.94 22.38
CA GLU A 317 -20.77 38.85 23.22
C GLU A 317 -19.37 39.03 22.62
N ALA A 318 -18.70 37.96 22.16
CA ALA A 318 -17.41 38.03 21.46
C ALA A 318 -17.45 38.90 20.18
N GLN A 319 -18.52 38.78 19.38
CA GLN A 319 -18.71 39.58 18.17
C GLN A 319 -18.86 41.09 18.43
N LYS A 320 -19.18 41.53 19.66
CA LYS A 320 -19.31 42.96 20.00
C LYS A 320 -18.00 43.68 20.30
N GLU A 321 -16.91 42.96 20.55
CA GLU A 321 -15.62 43.59 20.84
C GLU A 321 -14.79 43.80 19.57
N ILE A 322 -14.82 42.83 18.64
CA ILE A 322 -14.13 42.91 17.34
C ILE A 322 -14.54 44.17 16.55
N VAL A 323 -15.84 44.53 16.59
CA VAL A 323 -16.40 45.71 15.89
C VAL A 323 -15.86 47.05 16.43
N LYS A 324 -15.28 47.09 17.64
CA LYS A 324 -14.74 48.34 18.23
C LYS A 324 -13.32 48.68 17.78
N ILE A 325 -12.57 47.73 17.24
CA ILE A 325 -11.14 47.90 16.92
C ILE A 325 -10.93 48.35 15.45
N GLN A 326 -11.88 48.05 14.57
CA GLN A 326 -11.81 48.36 13.14
C GLN A 326 -11.49 49.84 12.80
N PRO A 327 -12.08 50.88 13.44
CA PRO A 327 -11.96 52.28 12.98
C PRO A 327 -10.58 52.93 13.14
N GLU A 328 -9.62 52.30 13.84
CA GLU A 328 -8.25 52.82 13.99
C GLU A 328 -7.24 52.19 13.02
N ILE A 329 -7.56 51.02 12.44
CA ILE A 329 -6.73 50.36 11.42
C ILE A 329 -6.80 51.13 10.10
N ASP A 330 -7.98 51.64 9.74
CA ASP A 330 -8.26 52.33 8.47
C ASP A 330 -7.64 53.75 8.35
N LYS A 331 -6.76 54.15 9.29
CA LYS A 331 -6.05 55.44 9.31
C LYS A 331 -4.54 55.37 9.04
N ILE A 332 -3.96 54.19 8.85
CA ILE A 332 -2.50 54.01 8.64
C ILE A 332 -2.17 53.47 7.23
N THR A 333 -2.97 53.82 6.23
CA THR A 333 -2.75 53.39 4.82
C THR A 333 -3.30 54.39 3.79
N ALA A 334 -2.68 55.57 3.69
CA ALA A 334 -3.05 56.60 2.69
C ALA A 334 -1.88 57.06 1.79
N ASP A 335 -0.74 57.44 2.37
CA ASP A 335 0.28 58.23 1.64
C ASP A 335 1.52 57.47 1.14
N VAL A 336 1.59 56.14 1.32
CA VAL A 336 2.74 55.32 0.86
C VAL A 336 2.47 54.62 -0.48
N ILE A 337 1.21 54.33 -0.82
CA ILE A 337 0.83 53.51 -1.99
C ILE A 337 0.56 54.39 -3.23
N LYS A 338 1.51 55.26 -3.59
CA LYS A 338 1.39 56.12 -4.79
C LYS A 338 2.67 56.38 -5.59
N GLN A 339 3.85 55.90 -5.16
CA GLN A 339 5.11 56.07 -5.90
C GLN A 339 6.05 54.85 -5.78
N SER A 340 5.97 53.88 -6.71
CA SER A 340 7.10 53.07 -7.25
C SER A 340 6.65 51.77 -7.97
N ALA A 341 5.94 51.88 -9.10
CA ALA A 341 5.65 50.72 -9.95
C ALA A 341 6.68 50.57 -11.08
N ALA A 342 7.71 49.72 -10.89
CA ALA A 342 8.70 49.41 -11.94
C ALA A 342 9.43 48.05 -11.77
N ILE A 343 9.27 47.17 -12.76
CA ILE A 343 10.27 46.18 -13.26
C ILE A 343 10.67 45.00 -12.32
N ILE A 344 9.87 43.92 -12.42
CA ILE A 344 10.26 42.55 -12.86
C ILE A 344 11.40 41.78 -12.13
N ASN A 345 11.01 40.57 -11.65
CA ASN A 345 11.76 39.30 -11.48
C ASN A 345 12.37 38.84 -10.13
N SER A 346 12.37 37.50 -9.99
CA SER A 346 13.12 36.61 -9.08
C SER A 346 12.73 36.44 -7.60
N LYS A 347 12.22 37.46 -6.87
CA LYS A 347 12.10 37.34 -5.39
C LYS A 347 10.88 36.58 -4.86
N GLU A 348 9.71 36.70 -5.46
CA GLU A 348 8.46 36.15 -4.89
C GLU A 348 8.44 34.61 -4.88
N ILE A 349 9.01 33.98 -5.92
CA ILE A 349 9.14 32.51 -5.98
C ILE A 349 10.09 31.99 -4.87
N GLN A 350 11.17 32.70 -4.58
CA GLN A 350 12.07 32.33 -3.48
C GLN A 350 11.43 32.58 -2.11
N ALA A 351 10.60 33.61 -1.94
CA ALA A 351 9.82 33.82 -0.72
C ALA A 351 8.82 32.66 -0.50
N ALA A 352 8.03 32.32 -1.52
CA ALA A 352 7.07 31.22 -1.47
C ALA A 352 7.75 29.85 -1.20
N ILE A 353 8.91 29.58 -1.82
CA ILE A 353 9.71 28.37 -1.54
C ILE A 353 10.24 28.39 -0.11
N LYS A 354 10.74 29.53 0.40
CA LYS A 354 11.28 29.62 1.75
C LYS A 354 10.18 29.48 2.82
N GLU A 355 9.00 30.04 2.60
CA GLU A 355 7.83 29.76 3.44
C GLU A 355 7.34 28.31 3.30
N ALA A 356 7.48 27.67 2.13
CA ALA A 356 7.14 26.25 1.96
C ALA A 356 8.13 25.34 2.69
N GLN A 357 9.43 25.67 2.67
CA GLN A 357 10.47 24.98 3.43
C GLN A 357 10.33 25.19 4.94
N ILE A 358 9.99 26.40 5.39
CA ILE A 358 9.67 26.67 6.80
C ILE A 358 8.42 25.87 7.20
N ARG A 359 7.34 25.89 6.39
CA ARG A 359 6.16 25.06 6.64
C ARG A 359 6.46 23.55 6.62
N GLN A 360 7.40 23.07 5.79
CA GLN A 360 7.86 21.68 5.83
C GLN A 360 8.66 21.37 7.10
N GLN A 361 9.59 22.23 7.52
CA GLN A 361 10.33 22.05 8.77
C GLN A 361 9.40 22.13 10.00
N GLU A 362 8.40 23.01 9.99
CA GLU A 362 7.36 23.08 11.03
C GLU A 362 6.47 21.83 11.01
N VAL A 363 6.13 21.29 9.85
CA VAL A 363 5.38 20.01 9.73
C VAL A 363 6.22 18.83 10.20
N MET A 364 7.51 18.74 9.86
CA MET A 364 8.41 17.68 10.34
C MET A 364 8.66 17.79 11.86
N ALA A 365 8.89 19.00 12.38
CA ALA A 365 9.02 19.25 13.82
C ALA A 365 7.70 19.00 14.59
N GLN A 366 6.54 19.15 13.92
CA GLN A 366 5.26 18.68 14.45
C GLN A 366 5.12 17.16 14.32
N MET A 367 5.63 16.50 13.28
CA MET A 367 5.60 15.03 13.16
C MET A 367 6.45 14.33 14.22
N SER A 368 7.59 14.90 14.62
CA SER A 368 8.43 14.32 15.68
C SER A 368 7.87 14.48 17.10
N ASN A 369 7.12 15.57 17.37
CA ASN A 369 6.53 15.84 18.70
C ASN A 369 5.01 15.59 18.80
N ALA A 370 4.30 15.35 17.70
CA ALA A 370 2.87 15.04 17.75
C ALA A 370 2.64 13.67 18.40
N ASN A 371 1.68 13.64 19.33
CA ASN A 371 1.11 12.41 19.87
C ASN A 371 0.26 11.71 18.78
N TRP A 372 0.93 11.11 17.80
CA TRP A 372 0.34 10.64 16.54
C TRP A 372 -0.84 9.71 16.80
N SER A 373 -2.02 10.26 16.54
CA SER A 373 -3.31 9.62 16.70
C SER A 373 -4.02 9.81 15.35
N PRO A 374 -4.03 8.82 14.44
CA PRO A 374 -4.65 8.96 13.14
C PRO A 374 -6.12 9.33 13.32
N LYS A 375 -6.53 10.49 12.80
CA LYS A 375 -7.92 10.94 12.90
C LYS A 375 -8.73 10.20 11.85
N ILE A 376 -9.42 9.15 12.31
CA ILE A 376 -10.34 8.38 11.47
C ILE A 376 -11.65 9.18 11.36
N GLU A 377 -11.77 9.98 10.32
CA GLU A 377 -13.01 10.67 9.96
C GLU A 377 -13.98 9.61 9.41
N LYS A 378 -15.08 9.37 10.12
CA LYS A 378 -16.16 8.47 9.70
C LYS A 378 -17.43 9.26 9.47
N LYS A 379 -17.97 9.20 8.24
CA LYS A 379 -19.34 9.60 7.94
C LYS A 379 -20.15 8.35 7.59
N SER A 380 -21.33 8.22 8.19
CA SER A 380 -22.25 7.12 7.90
C SER A 380 -23.70 7.56 8.02
N GLU A 381 -24.55 7.00 7.18
CA GLU A 381 -25.96 7.34 7.03
C GLU A 381 -26.69 6.13 6.46
N SER A 382 -28.00 6.02 6.65
CA SER A 382 -28.80 4.94 6.08
C SER A 382 -30.13 5.42 5.53
N PHE A 383 -30.56 4.81 4.44
CA PHE A 383 -31.75 5.17 3.66
C PHE A 383 -32.61 3.92 3.47
N ALA A 384 -33.87 3.96 3.91
CA ALA A 384 -34.83 2.91 3.61
C ALA A 384 -35.16 2.90 2.10
N VAL A 385 -35.17 1.72 1.48
CA VAL A 385 -35.40 1.55 0.03
C VAL A 385 -36.44 0.48 -0.26
N LYS A 386 -37.18 0.65 -1.34
CA LYS A 386 -38.32 -0.18 -1.74
C LYS A 386 -38.02 -0.90 -3.05
N GLY A 387 -38.46 -2.16 -3.15
CA GLY A 387 -38.30 -2.98 -4.36
C GLY A 387 -36.85 -3.40 -4.62
N VAL A 388 -36.40 -3.26 -5.87
CA VAL A 388 -35.01 -3.47 -6.29
C VAL A 388 -34.39 -2.10 -6.60
N PRO A 389 -33.62 -1.51 -5.67
CA PRO A 389 -33.06 -0.17 -5.85
C PRO A 389 -32.01 -0.14 -6.98
N GLN A 390 -31.86 1.03 -7.59
CA GLN A 390 -30.72 1.34 -8.46
C GLN A 390 -29.70 2.15 -7.64
N ILE A 391 -28.50 1.63 -7.41
CA ILE A 391 -27.44 2.33 -6.68
C ILE A 391 -26.27 2.67 -7.61
N THR A 392 -25.95 3.96 -7.72
CA THR A 392 -24.78 4.47 -8.44
C THR A 392 -23.72 4.93 -7.44
N ILE A 393 -22.49 4.45 -7.58
CA ILE A 393 -21.35 4.85 -6.75
C ILE A 393 -20.23 5.35 -7.67
N GLU A 394 -19.94 6.65 -7.63
CA GLU A 394 -18.79 7.25 -8.30
C GLU A 394 -17.75 7.65 -7.24
N ALA A 395 -16.63 6.93 -7.21
CA ALA A 395 -15.63 7.05 -6.14
C ALA A 395 -14.23 7.30 -6.74
N LYS A 396 -14.00 8.53 -7.19
CA LYS A 396 -12.73 8.93 -7.83
C LYS A 396 -11.60 8.87 -6.81
N ASN A 397 -10.52 8.18 -7.19
CA ASN A 397 -9.32 7.96 -6.39
C ASN A 397 -9.62 7.45 -4.98
N SER A 398 -10.58 6.53 -4.87
CA SER A 398 -11.07 5.94 -3.63
C SER A 398 -11.26 4.42 -3.81
N ALA A 399 -11.16 3.64 -2.73
CA ALA A 399 -11.47 2.21 -2.74
C ALA A 399 -12.93 1.98 -2.35
N VAL A 400 -13.62 1.06 -3.03
CA VAL A 400 -15.06 0.77 -2.81
C VAL A 400 -15.25 -0.68 -2.37
N SER A 401 -16.08 -0.89 -1.35
CA SER A 401 -16.49 -2.23 -0.91
C SER A 401 -18.01 -2.30 -0.73
N VAL A 402 -18.69 -3.08 -1.56
CA VAL A 402 -20.15 -3.27 -1.48
C VAL A 402 -20.50 -4.66 -0.95
N ARG A 403 -21.43 -4.75 0.00
CA ARG A 403 -21.93 -6.01 0.55
C ARG A 403 -23.45 -6.08 0.50
N GLY A 404 -23.98 -7.19 0.02
CA GLY A 404 -25.40 -7.53 0.12
C GLY A 404 -25.79 -7.97 1.53
N TRP A 405 -26.89 -7.42 2.05
CA TRP A 405 -27.48 -7.81 3.34
C TRP A 405 -28.99 -8.02 3.27
N ASP A 406 -29.55 -8.62 4.33
CA ASP A 406 -30.95 -9.02 4.43
C ASP A 406 -31.92 -7.88 4.81
N LYS A 407 -31.44 -6.62 4.80
CA LYS A 407 -32.27 -5.43 5.09
C LYS A 407 -32.70 -4.70 3.82
N SER A 408 -33.89 -4.10 3.85
CA SER A 408 -34.40 -3.15 2.85
C SER A 408 -33.93 -1.71 3.11
N GLU A 409 -32.66 -1.53 3.45
CA GLU A 409 -32.03 -0.21 3.60
C GLU A 409 -30.65 -0.22 2.90
N VAL A 410 -30.21 0.95 2.44
CA VAL A 410 -28.84 1.18 1.96
C VAL A 410 -28.10 1.96 3.04
N GLN A 411 -26.98 1.44 3.54
CA GLN A 411 -26.15 2.12 4.54
C GLN A 411 -24.74 2.32 3.97
N TYR A 412 -24.19 3.54 4.06
CA TYR A 412 -22.81 3.79 3.68
C TYR A 412 -21.94 4.14 4.89
N PHE A 413 -20.64 3.86 4.77
CA PHE A 413 -19.58 4.31 5.65
C PHE A 413 -18.43 4.86 4.80
N VAL A 414 -18.24 6.18 4.80
CA VAL A 414 -17.00 6.78 4.30
C VAL A 414 -16.02 6.85 5.46
N THR A 415 -14.90 6.15 5.33
CA THR A 415 -13.77 6.23 6.25
C THR A 415 -12.61 6.93 5.55
N ARG A 416 -12.21 8.10 6.05
CA ARG A 416 -11.02 8.83 5.63
C ARG A 416 -10.00 8.81 6.77
N ILE A 417 -8.75 8.51 6.43
CA ILE A 417 -7.66 8.46 7.41
C ILE A 417 -6.85 9.75 7.30
N SER A 418 -7.19 10.71 8.15
CA SER A 418 -6.51 11.99 8.24
C SER A 418 -5.17 11.83 8.99
N GLN A 419 -4.11 12.33 8.36
CA GLN A 419 -2.72 12.23 8.81
C GLN A 419 -2.01 13.59 8.86
N MET A 420 -2.61 14.66 8.34
CA MET A 420 -2.01 16.00 8.28
C MET A 420 -3.00 17.09 8.73
N PRO A 421 -2.56 18.19 9.37
CA PRO A 421 -3.45 19.27 9.83
C PRO A 421 -4.16 20.05 8.72
N ASN A 422 -3.68 19.99 7.48
CA ASN A 422 -4.02 20.93 6.41
C ASN A 422 -4.30 20.20 5.07
N GLN A 423 -5.33 19.36 5.04
CA GLN A 423 -5.79 18.64 3.84
C GLN A 423 -6.91 19.41 3.12
N MET A 424 -7.14 19.15 1.83
CA MET A 424 -8.31 19.68 1.12
C MET A 424 -9.60 19.03 1.65
N PRO A 425 -10.78 19.67 1.50
CA PRO A 425 -12.04 19.02 1.85
C PRO A 425 -12.29 17.81 0.93
N LEU A 426 -12.80 16.72 1.51
CA LEU A 426 -13.35 15.61 0.74
C LEU A 426 -14.68 16.06 0.12
N GLU A 427 -14.77 16.13 -1.20
CA GLU A 427 -16.05 16.36 -1.86
C GLU A 427 -16.88 15.07 -1.80
N PHE A 428 -17.98 15.14 -1.05
CA PHE A 428 -18.88 14.02 -0.80
C PHE A 428 -20.33 14.49 -0.93
N LYS A 429 -21.07 13.88 -1.87
CA LYS A 429 -22.49 14.17 -2.14
C LYS A 429 -23.26 12.86 -2.20
N VAL A 430 -24.47 12.86 -1.61
CA VAL A 430 -25.39 11.72 -1.69
C VAL A 430 -26.78 12.24 -1.97
N ASP A 431 -27.37 11.75 -3.06
CA ASP A 431 -28.73 12.05 -3.47
C ASP A 431 -29.50 10.73 -3.49
N HIS A 432 -30.67 10.66 -2.85
CA HIS A 432 -31.43 9.42 -2.71
C HIS A 432 -32.94 9.63 -2.85
N THR A 433 -33.63 8.54 -3.18
CA THR A 433 -35.09 8.38 -3.19
C THR A 433 -35.45 7.00 -2.68
N ASP A 434 -36.74 6.70 -2.51
CA ASP A 434 -37.28 5.37 -2.22
C ASP A 434 -36.75 4.22 -3.10
N SER A 435 -36.17 4.49 -4.27
CA SER A 435 -35.71 3.44 -5.22
C SER A 435 -34.41 3.76 -5.96
N THR A 436 -33.77 4.90 -5.68
CA THR A 436 -32.46 5.27 -6.26
C THR A 436 -31.52 5.84 -5.20
N VAL A 437 -30.24 5.50 -5.26
CA VAL A 437 -29.21 6.06 -4.38
C VAL A 437 -27.96 6.38 -5.20
N ASN A 438 -27.56 7.66 -5.24
CA ASN A 438 -26.36 8.12 -5.93
C ASN A 438 -25.35 8.60 -4.88
N ILE A 439 -24.17 7.99 -4.84
CA ILE A 439 -23.06 8.34 -3.93
C ILE A 439 -21.90 8.84 -4.78
N ASN A 440 -21.54 10.11 -4.64
CA ASN A 440 -20.42 10.72 -5.35
C ASN A 440 -19.32 11.14 -4.37
N VAL A 441 -18.11 10.63 -4.59
CA VAL A 441 -16.95 10.82 -3.72
C VAL A 441 -15.75 11.19 -4.58
N ILE A 442 -15.20 12.39 -4.36
CA ILE A 442 -14.03 12.89 -5.10
C ILE A 442 -12.89 13.14 -4.12
N ASN A 443 -11.93 12.21 -4.10
CA ASN A 443 -10.71 12.33 -3.30
C ASN A 443 -9.69 13.23 -4.02
N ASN A 444 -9.85 14.54 -3.84
CA ASN A 444 -8.98 15.57 -4.41
C ASN A 444 -7.51 15.47 -3.90
N ASP A 445 -7.27 14.95 -2.69
CA ASP A 445 -5.90 14.79 -2.14
C ASP A 445 -5.05 13.81 -2.99
N ALA A 446 -5.66 12.75 -3.52
CA ALA A 446 -4.90 11.66 -4.18
C ALA A 446 -4.13 12.11 -5.43
N ALA A 447 -4.54 13.19 -6.09
CA ALA A 447 -3.84 13.73 -7.26
C ALA A 447 -2.49 14.38 -6.92
N GLN A 448 -2.21 14.70 -5.65
CA GLN A 448 -0.90 15.20 -5.19
C GLN A 448 0.01 14.10 -4.61
N PHE A 449 -0.56 13.01 -4.09
CA PHE A 449 0.17 12.02 -3.29
C PHE A 449 0.14 10.58 -3.86
N ASN A 450 -0.59 10.33 -4.95
CA ASN A 450 -0.73 9.02 -5.59
C ASN A 450 -1.27 7.88 -4.68
N GLU A 451 -2.09 8.21 -3.68
CA GLU A 451 -2.68 7.22 -2.77
C GLU A 451 -4.23 7.15 -2.88
N PRO A 452 -4.78 6.35 -3.82
CA PRO A 452 -6.23 6.18 -3.96
C PRO A 452 -6.88 5.39 -2.80
N ASN A 453 -6.09 4.80 -1.89
CA ASN A 453 -6.60 3.97 -0.79
C ASN A 453 -6.82 4.73 0.54
N ARG A 454 -6.56 6.06 0.59
CA ARG A 454 -6.75 6.89 1.81
C ARG A 454 -8.21 7.14 2.19
N VAL A 455 -9.12 7.00 1.21
CA VAL A 455 -10.56 7.09 1.37
C VAL A 455 -11.16 5.74 0.99
N ARG A 456 -11.84 5.10 1.93
CA ARG A 456 -12.64 3.89 1.67
C ARG A 456 -14.12 4.21 1.81
N VAL A 457 -14.89 3.79 0.80
CA VAL A 457 -16.34 3.85 0.76
C VAL A 457 -16.86 2.42 0.92
N GLU A 458 -17.45 2.11 2.06
CA GLU A 458 -18.13 0.83 2.29
C GLU A 458 -19.64 1.06 2.16
N VAL A 459 -20.35 0.22 1.40
CA VAL A 459 -21.79 0.34 1.19
C VAL A 459 -22.48 -1.00 1.39
N PHE A 460 -23.46 -1.03 2.28
CA PHE A 460 -24.34 -2.17 2.50
C PHE A 460 -25.63 -1.92 1.72
N VAL A 461 -26.02 -2.89 0.90
CA VAL A 461 -27.16 -2.79 -0.02
C VAL A 461 -28.07 -4.01 0.16
N PRO A 462 -29.39 -3.92 -0.10
CA PRO A 462 -30.25 -5.10 -0.11
C PRO A 462 -29.71 -6.16 -1.06
N LYS A 463 -29.74 -7.45 -0.66
CA LYS A 463 -29.23 -8.56 -1.51
C LYS A 463 -29.75 -8.55 -2.94
N LYS A 464 -30.96 -8.02 -3.20
CA LYS A 464 -31.49 -7.73 -4.54
C LYS A 464 -31.35 -6.24 -4.84
N SER A 465 -30.32 -5.86 -5.61
CA SER A 465 -30.01 -4.47 -5.98
C SER A 465 -29.35 -4.42 -7.35
N ASN A 466 -29.71 -3.43 -8.17
CA ASN A 466 -28.93 -3.10 -9.36
C ASN A 466 -27.85 -2.08 -8.98
N LEU A 467 -26.62 -2.32 -9.44
CA LEU A 467 -25.44 -1.56 -9.03
C LEU A 467 -24.67 -1.03 -10.25
N LYS A 468 -24.28 0.25 -10.20
CA LYS A 468 -23.26 0.82 -11.08
C LYS A 468 -22.15 1.42 -10.23
N ILE A 469 -20.93 0.91 -10.34
CA ILE A 469 -19.79 1.35 -9.53
C ILE A 469 -18.66 1.80 -10.46
N VAL A 470 -18.17 3.03 -10.26
CA VAL A 470 -17.05 3.61 -10.99
C VAL A 470 -16.00 4.06 -9.98
N ALA A 471 -14.80 3.46 -9.98
CA ALA A 471 -13.73 3.82 -9.04
C ALA A 471 -12.33 3.65 -9.65
N SER A 472 -11.39 4.48 -9.20
CA SER A 472 -9.97 4.32 -9.59
C SER A 472 -9.25 3.27 -8.73
N GLY A 473 -9.64 3.13 -7.46
CA GLY A 473 -9.07 2.16 -6.52
C GLY A 473 -9.71 0.78 -6.63
N GLU A 474 -9.36 -0.12 -5.71
CA GLU A 474 -9.93 -1.48 -5.66
C GLU A 474 -11.45 -1.43 -5.47
N ILE A 475 -12.17 -2.25 -6.26
CA ILE A 475 -13.61 -2.49 -6.07
C ILE A 475 -13.82 -3.92 -5.56
N ARG A 476 -14.50 -4.04 -4.42
CA ARG A 476 -14.96 -5.32 -3.86
C ARG A 476 -16.49 -5.38 -3.86
N LEU A 477 -17.03 -6.52 -4.26
CA LEU A 477 -18.47 -6.80 -4.22
C LEU A 477 -18.71 -8.22 -3.66
N GLU A 478 -19.58 -8.33 -2.66
CA GLU A 478 -19.88 -9.59 -1.95
C GLU A 478 -21.40 -9.76 -1.75
N GLY A 479 -21.99 -10.86 -2.22
CA GLY A 479 -23.35 -11.24 -1.79
C GLY A 479 -24.52 -10.49 -2.46
N VAL A 480 -24.38 -9.96 -3.68
CA VAL A 480 -25.43 -9.17 -4.36
C VAL A 480 -25.96 -9.87 -5.61
N SER A 481 -27.28 -9.78 -5.80
CA SER A 481 -28.04 -10.28 -6.95
C SER A 481 -28.70 -9.13 -7.71
N GLY A 482 -28.60 -9.11 -9.04
CA GLY A 482 -29.22 -8.08 -9.88
C GLY A 482 -28.51 -7.82 -11.21
N GLU A 483 -28.64 -6.61 -11.74
CA GLU A 483 -27.81 -6.11 -12.85
C GLU A 483 -26.68 -5.23 -12.28
N ILE A 484 -25.43 -5.65 -12.50
CA ILE A 484 -24.23 -5.13 -11.85
C ILE A 484 -23.22 -4.68 -12.91
N GLU A 485 -22.83 -3.41 -12.89
CA GLU A 485 -21.82 -2.82 -13.77
C GLU A 485 -20.67 -2.23 -12.93
N LEU A 486 -19.47 -2.83 -13.01
CA LEU A 486 -18.26 -2.35 -12.33
C LEU A 486 -17.26 -1.81 -13.35
N ILE A 487 -16.84 -0.56 -13.15
CA ILE A 487 -15.89 0.15 -14.00
C ILE A 487 -14.69 0.58 -13.13
N GLY A 488 -13.58 -0.12 -13.31
CA GLY A 488 -12.29 0.18 -12.69
C GLY A 488 -11.32 0.85 -13.67
N ALA A 489 -10.28 1.50 -13.12
CA ALA A 489 -9.09 1.86 -13.87
C ALA A 489 -7.99 0.82 -13.60
N ASP A 490 -7.14 1.09 -12.61
CA ASP A 490 -5.93 0.32 -12.28
C ASP A 490 -6.16 -0.62 -11.09
N GLY A 491 -7.15 -0.31 -10.24
CA GLY A 491 -7.54 -1.12 -9.09
C GLY A 491 -8.17 -2.46 -9.49
N ALA A 492 -7.89 -3.51 -8.72
CA ALA A 492 -8.46 -4.83 -8.96
C ALA A 492 -10.00 -4.84 -8.76
N LEU A 493 -10.68 -5.62 -9.59
CA LEU A 493 -12.13 -5.86 -9.52
C LEU A 493 -12.39 -7.25 -8.90
N ASN A 494 -12.81 -7.28 -7.65
CA ASN A 494 -13.03 -8.51 -6.87
C ASN A 494 -14.53 -8.74 -6.59
N VAL A 495 -15.12 -9.77 -7.19
CA VAL A 495 -16.53 -10.17 -7.02
C VAL A 495 -16.63 -11.55 -6.36
N ARG A 496 -17.46 -11.69 -5.31
CA ARG A 496 -17.76 -12.96 -4.63
C ARG A 496 -19.26 -13.17 -4.41
N ASP A 497 -19.70 -14.41 -4.56
CA ASP A 497 -21.03 -14.91 -4.16
C ASP A 497 -22.18 -14.02 -4.68
N ALA A 498 -22.19 -13.76 -5.99
CA ALA A 498 -23.11 -12.82 -6.64
C ALA A 498 -23.84 -13.46 -7.82
N ASP A 499 -25.01 -12.94 -8.21
CA ASP A 499 -25.82 -13.54 -9.29
C ASP A 499 -26.59 -12.52 -10.14
N GLY A 500 -27.07 -12.98 -11.30
CA GLY A 500 -27.83 -12.17 -12.27
C GLY A 500 -27.01 -11.84 -13.52
N LYS A 501 -26.76 -10.54 -13.76
CA LYS A 501 -25.96 -10.05 -14.90
C LYS A 501 -24.82 -9.19 -14.41
N LEU A 502 -23.60 -9.52 -14.82
CA LEU A 502 -22.38 -8.84 -14.40
C LEU A 502 -21.62 -8.31 -15.62
N ARG A 503 -21.38 -6.99 -15.66
CA ARG A 503 -20.45 -6.33 -16.57
C ARG A 503 -19.26 -5.80 -15.79
N LEU A 504 -18.06 -6.16 -16.23
CA LEU A 504 -16.79 -5.74 -15.65
C LEU A 504 -15.96 -5.07 -16.73
N THR A 505 -15.48 -3.86 -16.46
CA THR A 505 -14.56 -3.14 -17.34
C THR A 505 -13.43 -2.57 -16.49
N ALA A 506 -12.20 -2.98 -16.76
CA ALA A 506 -11.00 -2.40 -16.18
C ALA A 506 -10.10 -1.82 -17.29
N THR A 507 -9.16 -0.95 -16.92
CA THR A 507 -8.03 -0.62 -17.80
C THR A 507 -6.96 -1.69 -17.55
N ASP A 508 -6.12 -1.53 -16.53
CA ASP A 508 -5.03 -2.47 -16.23
C ASP A 508 -5.34 -3.36 -15.01
N GLY A 509 -6.44 -3.08 -14.30
CA GLY A 509 -6.84 -3.80 -13.10
C GLY A 509 -7.18 -5.27 -13.34
N ARG A 510 -6.54 -6.18 -12.58
CA ARG A 510 -6.87 -7.61 -12.52
C ARG A 510 -8.34 -7.82 -12.13
N ILE A 511 -9.04 -8.68 -12.88
CA ILE A 511 -10.42 -9.07 -12.62
C ILE A 511 -10.45 -10.43 -11.94
N ARG A 512 -11.24 -10.56 -10.86
CA ARG A 512 -11.49 -11.82 -10.16
C ARG A 512 -12.95 -11.97 -9.80
N VAL A 513 -13.56 -13.06 -10.26
CA VAL A 513 -14.96 -13.44 -9.98
C VAL A 513 -14.95 -14.84 -9.35
N ILE A 514 -15.61 -15.01 -8.20
CA ILE A 514 -15.73 -16.29 -7.50
C ILE A 514 -17.19 -16.56 -7.14
N GLY A 515 -17.67 -17.78 -7.42
CA GLY A 515 -19.00 -18.23 -7.03
C GLY A 515 -20.14 -17.47 -7.71
N PHE A 516 -19.94 -17.00 -8.95
CA PHE A 516 -20.97 -16.25 -9.67
C PHE A 516 -21.98 -17.15 -10.39
N MET A 517 -23.25 -16.73 -10.48
CA MET A 517 -24.29 -17.44 -11.24
C MET A 517 -25.05 -16.51 -12.20
N GLY A 518 -25.01 -16.79 -13.51
CA GLY A 518 -25.76 -16.02 -14.52
C GLY A 518 -24.94 -15.59 -15.76
N GLU A 519 -25.15 -14.37 -16.25
CA GLU A 519 -24.42 -13.80 -17.40
C GLU A 519 -23.21 -12.96 -16.94
N VAL A 520 -22.03 -13.20 -17.52
CA VAL A 520 -20.82 -12.40 -17.29
C VAL A 520 -20.27 -11.83 -18.59
N TYR A 521 -19.95 -10.54 -18.59
CA TYR A 521 -19.23 -9.82 -19.63
C TYR A 521 -18.03 -9.10 -18.98
N ALA A 522 -16.82 -9.63 -19.15
CA ALA A 522 -15.60 -9.09 -18.56
C ALA A 522 -14.64 -8.57 -19.65
N GLN A 523 -14.12 -7.37 -19.45
CA GLN A 523 -13.08 -6.79 -20.31
C GLN A 523 -12.05 -6.04 -19.47
N THR A 524 -10.78 -6.22 -19.82
CA THR A 524 -9.63 -5.45 -19.32
C THR A 524 -8.64 -5.28 -20.48
N LYS A 525 -7.70 -4.34 -20.39
CA LYS A 525 -6.60 -4.25 -21.35
C LYS A 525 -5.52 -5.26 -20.96
N ASP A 526 -4.75 -4.96 -19.90
CA ASP A 526 -3.52 -5.69 -19.57
C ASP A 526 -3.64 -6.58 -18.32
N GLY A 527 -4.77 -6.52 -17.61
CA GLY A 527 -5.00 -7.28 -16.38
C GLY A 527 -5.32 -8.76 -16.61
N ASP A 528 -4.88 -9.64 -15.70
CA ASP A 528 -5.38 -11.02 -15.68
C ASP A 528 -6.88 -11.08 -15.38
N MET A 529 -7.54 -12.13 -15.86
CA MET A 529 -8.92 -12.45 -15.50
C MET A 529 -9.03 -13.86 -14.93
N SER A 530 -9.47 -13.98 -13.67
CA SER A 530 -9.80 -15.26 -13.05
C SER A 530 -11.29 -15.34 -12.77
N LEU A 531 -11.99 -16.23 -13.45
CA LEU A 531 -13.45 -16.32 -13.45
C LEU A 531 -13.90 -17.71 -12.97
N GLU A 532 -14.67 -17.76 -11.88
CA GLU A 532 -15.16 -18.98 -11.25
C GLU A 532 -16.67 -18.85 -10.95
N GLY A 533 -17.47 -19.80 -11.45
CA GLY A 533 -18.92 -19.74 -11.35
C GLY A 533 -19.66 -20.75 -12.23
N ASP A 534 -20.99 -20.67 -12.20
CA ASP A 534 -21.90 -21.41 -13.08
C ASP A 534 -22.55 -20.43 -14.07
N PHE A 535 -21.93 -20.31 -15.24
CA PHE A 535 -22.25 -19.26 -16.22
C PHE A 535 -23.31 -19.72 -17.22
N GLN A 536 -24.43 -19.00 -17.28
CA GLN A 536 -25.43 -19.13 -18.35
C GLN A 536 -24.90 -18.55 -19.67
N LYS A 537 -24.04 -17.53 -19.57
CA LYS A 537 -23.33 -16.91 -20.69
C LYS A 537 -22.04 -16.27 -20.18
N LEU A 538 -20.96 -16.37 -20.96
CA LEU A 538 -19.67 -15.77 -20.62
C LEU A 538 -19.04 -15.13 -21.85
N PHE A 539 -18.64 -13.87 -21.71
CA PHE A 539 -17.71 -13.17 -22.60
C PHE A 539 -16.54 -12.65 -21.76
N ALA A 540 -15.31 -12.95 -22.16
CA ALA A 540 -14.09 -12.44 -21.53
C ALA A 540 -13.07 -12.02 -22.60
N HIS A 541 -12.66 -10.76 -22.59
CA HIS A 541 -11.66 -10.20 -23.50
C HIS A 541 -10.52 -9.45 -22.78
N THR A 542 -9.28 -9.72 -23.15
CA THR A 542 -8.07 -8.96 -22.75
C THR A 542 -7.11 -8.82 -23.92
N GLU A 543 -6.19 -7.85 -23.87
CA GLU A 543 -5.10 -7.70 -24.82
C GLU A 543 -3.90 -8.55 -24.36
N GLU A 544 -3.24 -8.19 -23.26
CA GLU A 544 -1.99 -8.85 -22.83
C GLU A 544 -2.17 -9.88 -21.69
N GLY A 545 -3.30 -9.85 -20.98
CA GLY A 545 -3.54 -10.62 -19.74
C GLY A 545 -3.89 -12.10 -19.93
N THR A 546 -3.74 -12.88 -18.85
CA THR A 546 -4.09 -14.32 -18.83
C THR A 546 -5.54 -14.54 -18.41
N ILE A 547 -6.27 -15.42 -19.11
CA ILE A 547 -7.62 -15.86 -18.76
C ILE A 547 -7.56 -17.22 -18.05
N ILE A 548 -8.08 -17.29 -16.82
CA ILE A 548 -8.22 -18.53 -16.04
C ILE A 548 -9.71 -18.76 -15.72
N LEU A 549 -10.32 -19.68 -16.45
CA LEU A 549 -11.73 -20.07 -16.28
C LEU A 549 -11.83 -21.33 -15.40
N THR A 550 -12.52 -21.23 -14.27
CA THR A 550 -12.71 -22.30 -13.29
C THR A 550 -14.17 -22.74 -13.31
N LEU A 551 -14.44 -24.02 -13.62
CA LEU A 551 -15.79 -24.52 -13.83
C LEU A 551 -16.10 -25.75 -12.95
N PRO A 552 -17.36 -25.94 -12.52
CA PRO A 552 -17.83 -27.19 -11.91
C PRO A 552 -17.56 -28.43 -12.79
N GLU A 553 -17.35 -29.59 -12.14
CA GLU A 553 -17.07 -30.88 -12.82
C GLU A 553 -18.11 -31.25 -13.89
N ASN A 554 -19.38 -30.93 -13.62
CA ASN A 554 -20.53 -31.32 -14.44
C ASN A 554 -20.91 -30.27 -15.49
N THR A 555 -20.10 -29.23 -15.71
CA THR A 555 -20.38 -28.20 -16.72
C THR A 555 -20.37 -28.78 -18.13
N ASN A 556 -21.41 -28.48 -18.92
CA ASN A 556 -21.54 -28.86 -20.33
C ASN A 556 -21.59 -27.56 -21.15
N ALA A 557 -20.48 -27.21 -21.81
CA ALA A 557 -20.31 -25.91 -22.46
C ALA A 557 -19.46 -26.01 -23.72
N ASN A 558 -19.60 -25.04 -24.61
CA ASN A 558 -18.78 -24.85 -25.80
C ASN A 558 -17.93 -23.59 -25.62
N LEU A 559 -16.66 -23.65 -26.01
CA LEU A 559 -15.68 -22.57 -25.89
C LEU A 559 -15.26 -22.12 -27.28
N ALA A 560 -15.60 -20.88 -27.64
CA ALA A 560 -15.08 -20.21 -28.82
C ALA A 560 -13.95 -19.26 -28.39
N THR A 561 -12.76 -19.45 -28.96
CA THR A 561 -11.55 -18.72 -28.56
C THR A 561 -10.89 -18.02 -29.75
N ASN A 562 -9.75 -17.35 -29.52
CA ASN A 562 -8.82 -16.93 -30.57
C ASN A 562 -7.43 -17.61 -30.46
N LYS A 563 -7.18 -18.35 -29.37
CA LYS A 563 -5.97 -19.16 -29.13
C LYS A 563 -6.31 -20.57 -28.64
N ASP A 564 -5.30 -21.43 -28.59
CA ASP A 564 -5.39 -22.73 -27.92
C ASP A 564 -5.60 -22.59 -26.39
N ILE A 565 -6.24 -23.60 -25.79
CA ILE A 565 -6.58 -23.66 -24.37
C ILE A 565 -5.75 -24.73 -23.67
N ILE A 566 -5.20 -24.41 -22.51
CA ILE A 566 -4.60 -25.37 -21.57
C ILE A 566 -5.70 -25.91 -20.64
N SER A 567 -5.87 -27.23 -20.57
CA SER A 567 -6.86 -27.85 -19.68
C SER A 567 -6.23 -28.43 -18.42
N GLU A 568 -6.79 -28.07 -17.26
CA GLU A 568 -6.41 -28.60 -15.96
C GLU A 568 -7.57 -29.41 -15.37
N GLY A 569 -7.63 -30.70 -15.74
CA GLY A 569 -8.57 -31.67 -15.16
C GLY A 569 -10.03 -31.56 -15.61
N LEU A 570 -10.31 -30.94 -16.76
CA LEU A 570 -11.62 -31.01 -17.43
C LEU A 570 -11.52 -31.76 -18.77
N PRO A 571 -12.51 -32.60 -19.14
CA PRO A 571 -12.49 -33.32 -20.41
C PRO A 571 -12.83 -32.39 -21.58
N LEU A 572 -11.79 -31.77 -22.14
CA LEU A 572 -11.87 -30.82 -23.26
C LEU A 572 -11.67 -31.53 -24.61
N THR A 573 -12.66 -31.40 -25.50
CA THR A 573 -12.60 -31.91 -26.89
C THR A 573 -12.43 -30.74 -27.85
N LYS A 574 -11.39 -30.73 -28.69
CA LYS A 574 -11.26 -29.76 -29.80
C LYS A 574 -12.18 -30.21 -30.93
N GLU A 575 -13.14 -29.38 -31.33
CA GLU A 575 -14.09 -29.71 -32.41
C GLU A 575 -13.65 -29.17 -33.76
N LYS A 576 -13.12 -27.93 -33.76
CA LYS A 576 -12.52 -27.24 -34.92
C LYS A 576 -11.38 -26.36 -34.43
N GLU A 577 -10.71 -25.68 -35.35
CA GLU A 577 -9.83 -24.56 -35.01
C GLU A 577 -10.58 -23.55 -34.12
N ASN A 578 -9.94 -23.14 -33.02
CA ASN A 578 -10.46 -22.20 -32.02
C ASN A 578 -11.87 -22.51 -31.44
N ASN A 579 -12.34 -23.77 -31.53
CA ASN A 579 -13.65 -24.18 -31.01
C ASN A 579 -13.54 -25.51 -30.27
N TRP A 580 -13.98 -25.52 -29.01
CA TRP A 580 -13.84 -26.63 -28.09
C TRP A 580 -15.15 -26.94 -27.37
N ARG A 581 -15.28 -28.17 -26.86
CA ARG A 581 -16.43 -28.63 -26.08
C ARG A 581 -15.99 -29.28 -24.77
N ILE A 582 -16.66 -28.91 -23.68
CA ILE A 582 -16.62 -29.58 -22.38
C ILE A 582 -17.85 -30.48 -22.25
N GLY A 583 -17.64 -31.76 -21.91
CA GLY A 583 -18.72 -32.72 -21.76
C GLY A 583 -19.57 -32.86 -23.03
N ARG A 584 -20.89 -32.74 -22.91
CA ARG A 584 -21.84 -32.80 -24.05
C ARG A 584 -21.99 -31.49 -24.81
N GLY A 585 -21.33 -30.41 -24.37
CA GLY A 585 -21.51 -29.08 -24.95
C GLY A 585 -22.84 -28.44 -24.53
N GLY A 586 -23.06 -27.20 -24.94
CA GLY A 586 -24.24 -26.43 -24.54
C GLY A 586 -24.04 -24.93 -24.69
N VAL A 587 -24.09 -24.21 -23.56
CA VAL A 587 -23.86 -22.76 -23.49
C VAL A 587 -22.52 -22.38 -24.14
N VAL A 588 -22.49 -21.27 -24.87
CA VAL A 588 -21.28 -20.79 -25.56
C VAL A 588 -20.58 -19.74 -24.70
N TYR A 589 -19.33 -20.03 -24.35
CA TYR A 589 -18.41 -19.12 -23.70
C TYR A 589 -17.43 -18.57 -24.74
N GLN A 590 -17.23 -17.25 -24.75
CA GLN A 590 -16.33 -16.55 -25.66
C GLN A 590 -15.15 -15.99 -24.88
N LEU A 591 -13.94 -16.47 -25.16
CA LEU A 591 -12.70 -16.02 -24.51
C LEU A 591 -11.74 -15.45 -25.56
N GLN A 592 -11.10 -14.31 -25.30
CA GLN A 592 -10.19 -13.66 -26.23
C GLN A 592 -8.98 -13.06 -25.49
N THR A 593 -7.76 -13.37 -25.95
CA THR A 593 -6.52 -12.71 -25.51
C THR A 593 -5.58 -12.49 -26.70
N THR A 594 -4.95 -11.32 -26.82
CA THR A 594 -4.03 -11.02 -27.93
C THR A 594 -2.69 -11.69 -27.70
N ASP A 595 -2.04 -11.47 -26.56
CA ASP A 595 -0.71 -12.00 -26.25
C ASP A 595 -0.66 -12.96 -25.05
N GLY A 596 -1.63 -12.89 -24.13
CA GLY A 596 -1.73 -13.80 -22.98
C GLY A 596 -2.13 -15.26 -23.29
N GLN A 597 -2.35 -16.03 -22.24
CA GLN A 597 -2.72 -17.46 -22.27
C GLN A 597 -4.17 -17.71 -21.82
N MET A 598 -4.71 -18.90 -22.14
CA MET A 598 -6.03 -19.36 -21.69
C MET A 598 -5.94 -20.69 -20.95
N PHE A 599 -6.45 -20.73 -19.72
CA PHE A 599 -6.55 -21.91 -18.88
C PHE A 599 -8.02 -22.22 -18.58
N VAL A 600 -8.41 -23.50 -18.68
CA VAL A 600 -9.74 -24.01 -18.31
C VAL A 600 -9.58 -25.16 -17.33
N ARG A 601 -10.01 -24.95 -16.08
CA ARG A 601 -9.69 -25.81 -14.94
C ARG A 601 -10.91 -26.24 -14.12
N ASN A 602 -10.77 -27.40 -13.48
CA ASN A 602 -11.80 -28.01 -12.65
C ASN A 602 -11.85 -27.40 -11.24
N ALA A 603 -13.01 -26.93 -10.80
CA ALA A 603 -13.22 -26.34 -9.48
C ALA A 603 -12.90 -27.30 -8.30
N SER A 604 -12.98 -28.62 -8.49
CA SER A 604 -12.62 -29.59 -7.43
C SER A 604 -11.12 -29.59 -7.10
N ILE A 605 -10.24 -29.23 -8.04
CA ILE A 605 -8.79 -29.15 -7.81
C ILE A 605 -8.47 -28.05 -6.79
N MET A 606 -9.28 -26.98 -6.77
CA MET A 606 -9.15 -25.86 -5.82
C MET A 606 -9.60 -26.21 -4.38
N LYS A 607 -10.19 -27.40 -4.16
CA LYS A 607 -10.65 -27.88 -2.83
C LYS A 607 -9.71 -28.91 -2.20
N ALA A 608 -8.61 -29.25 -2.87
CA ALA A 608 -7.69 -30.33 -2.49
C ALA A 608 -6.35 -29.85 -1.91
N ASN A 609 -6.15 -28.53 -1.75
CA ASN A 609 -4.97 -27.88 -1.18
C ASN A 609 -5.38 -26.83 -0.14
#